data_AF-E9GEJ4-F1
#
_entry.id   AF-E9GEJ4-F1
#
_cell.length_a   1.000
_cell.length_b   1.000
_cell.length_c   1.000
_cell.angle_alpha   90.00
_cell.angle_beta   90.00
_cell.angle_gamma   90.00
#
_symmetry.space_group_name_H-M   'P 1'
#
loop_
_entity.id
_entity.type
_entity.pdbx_description
1 polymer ?
#
loop_
_entity_poly.entity_id
_entity_poly.type
_entity_poly.pdbx_seq_one_letter_code
_entity_poly.pdbx_strand_id
1 'polypeptide(L)'
;MLNQVLDLGIGREHQHIDLCNVTEIIEERQLADIFAMTWRWLPLLDDMVDVLMSRDTDSPVFARESDAVAEWLASNQTFHIMRDHPAHCRFIVGCCWGVKISQERSEIAAIAEKMFKENHLHKYDYDQQLLDRFYQPMAKKSMVYYK
;
A
#
# COMPACT_ATOMS: atom_id res chain seq x y z
N MET A 1 -14.37 -20.71 9.76
CA MET A 1 -13.88 -21.99 9.19
C MET A 1 -13.80 -21.74 7.68
N LEU A 2 -12.70 -21.19 7.16
CA LEU A 2 -11.51 -21.93 6.74
C LEU A 2 -10.27 -21.02 6.84
N ASN A 3 -9.30 -21.39 7.68
CA ASN A 3 -7.91 -20.97 7.50
C ASN A 3 -7.29 -21.99 6.54
N GLN A 4 -7.37 -21.76 5.23
CA GLN A 4 -6.49 -22.46 4.30
C GLN A 4 -5.17 -21.69 4.25
N VAL A 5 -4.29 -22.02 5.20
CA VAL A 5 -2.88 -21.70 5.07
C VAL A 5 -2.38 -22.49 3.87
N LEU A 6 -2.11 -21.79 2.77
CA LEU A 6 -1.36 -22.35 1.65
C LEU A 6 0.07 -22.63 2.16
N ASP A 7 0.32 -23.86 2.60
CA ASP A 7 1.67 -24.32 2.92
C ASP A 7 2.46 -24.46 1.61
N LEU A 8 3.28 -23.45 1.30
CA LEU A 8 4.15 -23.43 0.13
C LEU A 8 5.36 -24.37 0.26
N GLY A 9 5.38 -25.28 1.25
CA GLY A 9 6.46 -26.25 1.42
C GLY A 9 7.77 -25.61 1.89
N ILE A 10 7.70 -24.43 2.53
CA ILE A 10 8.86 -23.74 3.10
C ILE A 10 8.90 -24.09 4.58
N GLY A 11 9.60 -25.17 4.91
CA GLY A 11 9.59 -25.75 6.25
C GLY A 11 9.97 -24.75 7.35
N ARG A 12 9.22 -24.75 8.45
CA ARG A 12 9.50 -24.28 9.85
C ARG A 12 10.38 -23.03 10.13
N GLU A 13 10.86 -22.26 9.16
CA GLU A 13 11.82 -21.15 9.36
C GLU A 13 11.22 -19.75 9.18
N HIS A 14 9.95 -19.60 8.80
CA HIS A 14 9.32 -18.29 8.62
C HIS A 14 8.02 -18.17 9.44
N GLN A 15 8.14 -17.83 10.73
CA GLN A 15 7.00 -17.53 11.61
C GLN A 15 6.33 -16.16 11.33
N HIS A 16 6.65 -15.53 10.20
CA HIS A 16 6.31 -14.12 9.92
C HIS A 16 5.77 -13.92 8.50
N ILE A 17 5.28 -14.99 7.85
CA ILE A 17 4.67 -14.91 6.52
C ILE A 17 3.24 -15.40 6.65
N ASP A 18 2.30 -14.49 6.49
CA ASP A 18 0.88 -14.77 6.35
C ASP A 18 0.48 -14.62 4.88
N LEU A 19 -0.31 -15.57 4.39
CA LEU A 19 -0.85 -15.52 3.03
C LEU A 19 -2.31 -15.11 3.09
N CYS A 20 -2.69 -14.19 2.22
CA CYS A 20 -4.08 -13.75 2.07
C CYS A 20 -4.62 -14.12 0.70
N ASN A 21 -5.87 -14.59 0.67
CA ASN A 21 -6.57 -14.90 -0.56
C ASN A 21 -7.16 -13.63 -1.17
N VAL A 22 -6.51 -13.11 -2.20
CA VAL A 22 -6.95 -11.89 -2.90
C VAL A 22 -8.38 -11.95 -3.43
N THR A 23 -8.89 -13.12 -3.80
CA THR A 23 -10.27 -13.23 -4.32
C THR A 23 -11.32 -12.97 -3.25
N GLU A 24 -10.98 -13.16 -1.97
CA GLU A 24 -11.85 -12.80 -0.84
C GLU A 24 -11.80 -11.30 -0.56
N ILE A 25 -10.66 -10.65 -0.82
CA ILE A 25 -10.47 -9.20 -0.64
C ILE A 25 -11.30 -8.40 -1.65
N ILE A 26 -11.26 -8.78 -2.94
CA ILE A 26 -11.83 -7.95 -4.01
C ILE A 26 -13.30 -8.23 -4.32
N GLU A 27 -14.01 -8.90 -3.41
CA GLU A 27 -15.47 -9.14 -3.40
C GLU A 27 -16.10 -9.20 -4.81
N GLU A 28 -15.87 -10.31 -5.53
CA GLU A 28 -16.46 -10.60 -6.86
C GLU A 28 -15.77 -9.96 -8.09
N ARG A 29 -14.69 -9.19 -7.92
CA ARG A 29 -13.87 -8.75 -9.07
C ARG A 29 -12.93 -9.85 -9.54
N GLN A 30 -12.63 -9.86 -10.84
CA GLN A 30 -11.52 -10.66 -11.35
C GLN A 30 -10.23 -9.86 -11.23
N LEU A 31 -9.20 -10.46 -10.62
CA LEU A 31 -7.89 -9.83 -10.51
C LEU A 31 -7.31 -9.44 -11.88
N ALA A 32 -7.65 -10.20 -12.93
CA ALA A 32 -7.26 -9.94 -14.31
C ALA A 32 -7.79 -8.63 -14.89
N ASP A 33 -8.89 -8.09 -14.34
CA ASP A 33 -9.48 -6.81 -14.75
C ASP A 33 -8.87 -5.62 -13.98
N ILE A 34 -8.01 -5.89 -12.99
CA ILE A 34 -7.34 -4.89 -12.16
C ILE A 34 -5.92 -4.71 -12.68
N PHE A 35 -5.51 -3.45 -12.87
CA PHE A 35 -4.19 -3.12 -13.39
C PHE A 35 -3.12 -3.60 -12.40
N ALA A 36 -2.21 -4.47 -12.85
CA ALA A 36 -1.30 -5.19 -11.96
C ALA A 36 -0.43 -4.29 -11.06
N MET A 37 -0.14 -3.06 -11.48
CA MET A 37 0.60 -2.11 -10.64
C MET A 37 -0.14 -1.76 -9.34
N THR A 38 -1.48 -1.77 -9.34
CA THR A 38 -2.29 -1.42 -8.16
C THR A 38 -2.50 -2.60 -7.20
N TRP A 39 -2.13 -3.82 -7.60
CA TRP A 39 -2.22 -5.01 -6.74
C TRP A 39 -1.41 -4.86 -5.45
N ARG A 40 -0.33 -4.08 -5.48
CA ARG A 40 0.49 -3.76 -4.32
C ARG A 40 -0.29 -3.06 -3.18
N TRP A 41 -1.50 -2.57 -3.46
CA TRP A 41 -2.38 -1.91 -2.49
C TRP A 41 -3.56 -2.75 -2.02
N LEU A 42 -3.70 -4.00 -2.50
CA LEU A 42 -4.71 -4.91 -2.00
C LEU A 42 -4.68 -5.10 -0.48
N PRO A 43 -3.52 -5.04 0.22
CA PRO A 43 -3.52 -5.11 1.68
C PRO A 43 -4.23 -3.93 2.37
N LEU A 44 -4.59 -2.85 1.66
CA LEU A 44 -5.46 -1.78 2.21
C LEU A 44 -6.88 -2.27 2.53
N LEU A 45 -7.29 -3.37 1.93
CA LEU A 45 -8.60 -4.00 2.09
C LEU A 45 -8.52 -5.27 2.96
N ASP A 46 -7.35 -5.60 3.50
CA ASP A 46 -7.16 -6.74 4.38
C ASP A 46 -7.32 -6.31 5.85
N ASP A 47 -8.31 -6.88 6.52
CA ASP A 47 -8.61 -6.59 7.93
C ASP A 47 -7.49 -7.00 8.90
N MET A 48 -6.58 -7.89 8.48
CA MET A 48 -5.43 -8.32 9.27
C MET A 48 -4.24 -7.36 9.16
N VAL A 49 -4.27 -6.38 8.24
CA VAL A 49 -3.13 -5.49 7.99
C VAL A 49 -3.35 -4.16 8.71
N ASP A 50 -2.45 -3.83 9.63
CA ASP A 50 -2.49 -2.57 10.39
C ASP A 50 -1.69 -1.44 9.74
N VAL A 51 -0.66 -1.79 8.98
CA VAL A 51 0.24 -0.84 8.33
C VAL A 51 0.63 -1.39 6.96
N LEU A 52 0.51 -0.55 5.93
CA LEU A 52 1.01 -0.84 4.59
C LEU A 52 2.19 0.08 4.27
N MET A 53 3.22 -0.49 3.63
CA MET A 53 4.30 0.25 2.99
C MET A 53 4.48 -0.28 1.58
N SER A 54 4.61 0.63 0.62
CA SER A 54 4.79 0.30 -0.79
C SER A 54 6.21 0.67 -1.21
N ARG A 55 6.96 -0.32 -1.72
CA ARG A 55 8.32 -0.17 -2.22
C ARG A 55 8.54 -1.00 -3.48
N ASP A 56 9.16 -0.39 -4.49
CA ASP A 56 9.58 -1.13 -5.69
C ASP A 56 10.80 -2.01 -5.35
N THR A 57 10.75 -3.28 -5.78
CA THR A 57 11.77 -4.29 -5.46
C THR A 57 13.06 -4.14 -6.27
N ASP A 58 13.06 -3.28 -7.29
CA ASP A 58 14.20 -3.00 -8.17
C ASP A 58 15.11 -1.87 -7.67
N SER A 59 14.86 -1.39 -6.45
CA SER A 59 15.65 -0.35 -5.80
C SER A 59 16.24 -0.85 -4.47
N PRO A 60 17.54 -0.59 -4.20
CA PRO A 60 18.11 -0.90 -2.89
C PRO A 60 17.46 -0.03 -1.81
N VAL A 61 17.45 -0.53 -0.58
CA VAL A 61 17.03 0.25 0.60
C VAL A 61 18.25 0.95 1.18
N PHE A 62 18.21 2.28 1.24
CA PHE A 62 19.24 3.12 1.84
C PHE A 62 18.90 3.49 3.29
N ALA A 63 19.93 3.76 4.09
CA ALA A 63 19.76 4.14 5.50
C ALA A 63 18.77 5.31 5.70
N ARG A 64 18.83 6.32 4.84
CA ARG A 64 17.90 7.47 4.86
C ARG A 64 16.43 7.05 4.77
N GLU A 65 16.13 6.04 3.95
CA GLU A 65 14.76 5.55 3.76
C GLU A 65 14.31 4.78 5.00
N SER A 66 15.18 3.93 5.54
CA SER A 66 14.92 3.22 6.81
C SER A 66 14.69 4.19 7.98
N ASP A 67 15.50 5.24 8.09
CA ASP A 67 15.38 6.26 9.13
C ASP A 67 14.05 7.03 9.00
N ALA A 68 13.66 7.38 7.77
CA ALA A 68 12.40 8.08 7.49
C ALA A 68 11.17 7.21 7.82
N VAL A 69 11.23 5.92 7.55
CA VAL A 69 10.18 4.96 7.96
C VAL A 69 10.15 4.82 9.48
N ALA A 70 11.29 4.69 10.14
CA ALA A 70 11.37 4.56 11.60
C ALA A 70 10.79 5.79 12.32
N GLU A 71 11.13 6.99 11.87
CA GLU A 71 10.58 8.24 12.39
C GLU A 71 9.05 8.29 12.21
N TRP A 72 8.55 7.95 11.01
CA TRP A 72 7.12 7.90 10.78
C TRP A 72 6.42 6.88 11.68
N LEU A 73 6.96 5.66 11.80
CA LEU A 73 6.38 4.61 12.65
C LEU A 73 6.30 5.06 14.11
N ALA A 74 7.30 5.79 14.61
CA ALA A 74 7.31 6.37 15.95
C ALA A 74 6.38 7.58 16.12
N SER A 75 5.94 8.22 15.03
CA SER A 75 5.06 9.39 15.06
C SER A 75 3.56 9.01 15.20
N ASN A 76 2.72 10.00 15.51
CA ASN A 76 1.26 9.87 15.43
C ASN A 76 0.69 10.19 14.03
N GLN A 77 1.54 10.29 13.00
CA GLN A 77 1.06 10.59 11.64
C GLN A 77 0.57 9.32 10.93
N THR A 78 -0.56 9.44 10.22
CA THR A 78 -1.19 8.33 9.51
C THR A 78 -0.42 7.94 8.26
N PHE A 79 0.09 8.91 7.48
CA PHE A 79 0.79 8.66 6.22
C PHE A 79 2.30 8.93 6.30
N HIS A 80 3.07 8.15 5.54
CA HIS A 80 4.46 8.40 5.18
C HIS A 80 4.56 8.62 3.69
N ILE A 81 5.23 9.70 3.28
CA ILE A 81 5.47 10.00 1.87
C ILE A 81 6.92 10.41 1.70
N MET A 82 7.60 9.75 0.76
CA MET A 82 8.98 10.06 0.42
C MET A 82 9.15 10.27 -1.09
N ARG A 83 9.87 11.33 -1.46
CA ARG A 83 10.17 11.67 -2.87
C ARG A 83 11.67 11.76 -3.05
N ASP A 84 12.27 10.59 -3.14
CA ASP A 84 13.71 10.30 -3.10
C ASP A 84 14.48 10.60 -4.40
N HIS A 85 13.80 10.94 -5.50
CA HIS A 85 14.42 11.27 -6.78
C HIS A 85 13.83 12.56 -7.38
N PRO A 86 14.62 13.42 -8.08
CA PRO A 86 14.11 14.66 -8.68
C PRO A 86 12.95 14.49 -9.68
N ALA A 87 12.82 13.29 -10.27
CA ALA A 87 11.71 12.96 -11.17
C ALA A 87 10.41 12.57 -10.45
N HIS A 88 10.42 12.43 -9.12
CA HIS A 88 9.23 12.14 -8.31
C HIS A 88 8.37 13.39 -8.14
N CYS A 89 7.63 13.72 -9.20
CA CYS A 89 6.81 14.93 -9.30
C CYS A 89 5.38 14.78 -8.73
N ARG A 90 4.93 13.53 -8.46
CA ARG A 90 3.63 13.24 -7.85
C ARG A 90 3.64 13.57 -6.35
N PHE A 91 2.47 13.73 -5.75
CA PHE A 91 2.40 13.98 -4.31
C PHE A 91 2.64 12.69 -3.53
N ILE A 92 1.94 11.62 -3.89
CA ILE A 92 2.27 10.26 -3.43
C ILE A 92 2.86 9.50 -4.61
N VAL A 93 4.06 8.96 -4.45
CA VAL A 93 4.66 8.07 -5.44
C VAL A 93 4.38 6.62 -5.11
N GLY A 94 4.14 5.79 -6.13
CA GLY A 94 3.73 4.40 -5.96
C GLY A 94 4.80 3.53 -5.28
N CYS A 95 6.06 3.98 -5.31
CA CYS A 95 7.24 3.27 -4.84
C CYS A 95 7.73 3.67 -3.43
N CYS A 96 7.22 4.76 -2.84
CA CYS A 96 7.79 5.33 -1.62
C CYS A 96 6.70 5.98 -0.74
N TRP A 97 5.77 5.16 -0.25
CA TRP A 97 4.74 5.63 0.69
C TRP A 97 4.30 4.54 1.66
N GLY A 98 3.68 4.97 2.76
CA GLY A 98 3.06 4.07 3.72
C GLY A 98 1.86 4.69 4.42
N VAL A 99 1.03 3.84 5.02
CA VAL A 99 -0.17 4.25 5.76
C VAL A 99 -0.40 3.33 6.96
N LYS A 100 -0.70 3.92 8.12
CA LYS A 100 -1.15 3.20 9.33
C LYS A 100 -2.65 2.99 9.25
N ILE A 101 -3.06 1.92 8.56
CA ILE A 101 -4.46 1.54 8.34
C ILE A 101 -5.22 1.53 9.65
N SER A 102 -4.64 0.98 10.72
CA SER A 102 -5.27 0.86 12.04
C SER A 102 -5.71 2.19 12.67
N GLN A 103 -5.14 3.34 12.26
CA GLN A 103 -5.54 4.65 12.79
C GLN A 103 -6.89 5.13 12.23
N GLU A 104 -7.23 4.78 10.99
CA GLU A 104 -8.40 5.28 10.27
C GLU A 104 -9.00 4.18 9.36
N ARG A 105 -9.04 2.93 9.85
CA ARG A 105 -9.30 1.71 9.05
C ARG A 105 -10.52 1.82 8.15
N SER A 106 -11.65 2.24 8.71
CA SER A 106 -12.91 2.37 7.96
C SER A 106 -12.83 3.40 6.83
N GLU A 107 -12.18 4.56 7.04
CA GLU A 107 -12.04 5.58 6.00
C GLU A 107 -11.04 5.13 4.92
N ILE A 108 -9.91 4.55 5.34
CA ILE A 108 -8.85 4.07 4.43
C ILE A 108 -9.38 2.95 3.53
N ALA A 109 -10.05 1.95 4.11
CA ALA A 109 -10.64 0.85 3.36
C ALA A 109 -11.75 1.36 2.42
N ALA A 110 -12.61 2.27 2.88
CA ALA A 110 -13.65 2.84 2.02
C ALA A 110 -13.10 3.66 0.83
N ILE A 111 -11.93 4.29 0.99
CA ILE A 111 -11.22 4.96 -0.10
C ILE A 111 -10.56 3.93 -1.04
N ALA A 112 -9.92 2.89 -0.51
CA ALA A 112 -9.32 1.81 -1.29
C ALA A 112 -10.40 1.10 -2.14
N GLU A 113 -11.55 0.81 -1.55
CA GLU A 113 -12.71 0.25 -2.23
C GLU A 113 -13.06 1.07 -3.47
N LYS A 114 -13.27 2.38 -3.30
CA LYS A 114 -13.56 3.30 -4.42
C LYS A 114 -12.47 3.29 -5.48
N MET A 115 -11.21 3.30 -5.05
CA MET A 115 -10.05 3.24 -5.94
C MET A 115 -10.05 1.95 -6.77
N PHE A 116 -10.35 0.80 -6.16
CA PHE A 116 -10.45 -0.48 -6.86
C PHE A 116 -11.70 -0.62 -7.75
N LYS A 117 -12.69 0.29 -7.64
CA LYS A 117 -13.84 0.39 -8.58
C LYS A 117 -13.59 1.27 -9.79
N GLU A 118 -12.44 1.92 -9.88
CA GLU A 118 -12.05 2.63 -11.10
C GLU A 118 -11.80 1.63 -12.25
N ASN A 119 -11.65 2.17 -13.46
CA ASN A 119 -11.53 1.41 -14.71
C ASN A 119 -10.18 0.69 -14.93
N HIS A 120 -9.21 0.87 -14.02
CA HIS A 120 -7.88 0.27 -14.06
C HIS A 120 -7.18 0.33 -15.42
N LEU A 121 -7.10 1.53 -16.00
CA LEU A 121 -6.47 1.73 -17.30
C LEU A 121 -4.98 1.34 -17.28
N HIS A 122 -4.56 0.58 -18.28
CA HIS A 122 -3.15 0.23 -18.49
C HIS A 122 -2.40 1.41 -19.12
N LYS A 123 -2.14 2.44 -18.31
CA LYS A 123 -1.46 3.68 -18.70
C LYS A 123 -0.29 3.94 -17.76
N TYR A 124 0.77 4.53 -18.31
CA TYR A 124 1.88 5.08 -17.51
C TYR A 124 1.34 5.98 -16.38
N ASP A 125 1.92 5.81 -15.18
CA ASP A 125 1.66 6.65 -14.00
C ASP A 125 0.20 6.59 -13.48
N TYR A 126 -0.58 5.61 -13.94
CA TYR A 126 -1.98 5.46 -13.55
C TYR A 126 -2.15 5.23 -12.04
N ASP A 127 -1.28 4.41 -11.47
CA ASP A 127 -1.27 4.10 -10.05
C ASP A 127 -1.05 5.39 -9.21
N GLN A 128 -0.04 6.18 -9.55
CA GLN A 128 0.25 7.41 -8.79
C GLN A 128 -0.86 8.46 -8.97
N GLN A 129 -1.53 8.49 -10.13
CA GLN A 129 -2.72 9.33 -10.35
C GLN A 129 -3.89 8.92 -9.43
N LEU A 130 -4.08 7.62 -9.18
CA LEU A 130 -5.09 7.14 -8.24
C LEU A 130 -4.75 7.57 -6.80
N LEU A 131 -3.50 7.42 -6.36
CA LEU A 131 -3.07 7.86 -5.02
C LEU A 131 -3.28 9.38 -4.83
N ASP A 132 -2.88 10.18 -5.82
CA ASP A 132 -3.08 11.63 -5.80
C ASP A 132 -4.58 12.01 -5.78
N ARG A 133 -5.44 11.28 -6.49
CA ARG A 133 -6.87 11.56 -6.52
C ARG A 133 -7.59 11.16 -5.22
N PHE A 134 -7.25 10.01 -4.66
CA PHE A 134 -8.03 9.38 -3.59
C PHE A 134 -7.43 9.60 -2.20
N TYR A 135 -6.12 9.42 -2.01
CA TYR A 135 -5.49 9.51 -0.69
C TYR A 135 -4.87 10.86 -0.39
N GLN A 136 -4.45 11.64 -1.40
CA GLN A 136 -3.86 12.97 -1.15
C GLN A 136 -4.69 13.86 -0.21
N PRO A 137 -6.03 13.99 -0.35
CA PRO A 137 -6.81 14.84 0.54
C PRO A 137 -6.76 14.40 2.00
N MET A 138 -6.66 13.09 2.25
CA MET A 138 -6.54 12.50 3.59
C MET A 138 -5.11 12.66 4.11
N ALA A 139 -4.11 12.31 3.30
CA ALA A 139 -2.70 12.39 3.67
C ALA A 139 -2.27 13.82 4.05
N LYS A 140 -2.81 14.85 3.36
CA LYS A 140 -2.55 16.25 3.71
C LYS A 140 -2.98 16.64 5.13
N LYS A 141 -3.87 15.89 5.77
CA LYS A 141 -4.31 16.12 7.15
C LYS A 141 -3.33 15.52 8.17
N SER A 142 -2.69 14.41 7.84
CA SER A 142 -1.78 13.69 8.74
C SER A 142 -0.73 12.90 7.95
N MET A 143 0.46 13.48 7.81
CA MET A 143 1.60 12.85 7.14
C MET A 143 2.94 13.30 7.71
N VAL A 144 3.95 12.43 7.59
CA VAL A 144 5.36 12.86 7.52
C VAL A 144 5.81 12.83 6.07
N TYR A 145 6.55 13.85 5.66
CA TYR A 145 6.93 14.07 4.28
C TYR A 145 8.44 14.28 4.13
N TYR A 146 9.06 13.51 3.23
CA TYR A 146 10.50 13.53 2.95
C TYR A 146 10.79 13.87 1.48
N LYS A 147 11.91 14.57 1.27
CA LYS A 147 12.54 14.82 -0.04
C LYS A 147 13.85 14.06 -0.05
#